data_AF-A0A2V7FX12-F1
#
_entry.id   AF-A0A2V7FX12-F1
#
_cell.length_a   1.000
_cell.length_b   1.000
_cell.length_c   1.000
_cell.angle_alpha   90.00
_cell.angle_beta   90.00
_cell.angle_gamma   90.00
#
_symmetry.space_group_name_H-M   'P 1'
#
loop_
_entity.id
_entity.type
_entity.pdbx_description
1 polymer ?
#
loop_
_entity_poly.entity_id
_entity_poly.type
_entity_poly.pdbx_seq_one_letter_code
_entity_poly.pdbx_strand_id
1 'polypeptide(L)'
;MTGLLTLWLPILVSAVLVFVVSSVIHMLSPWHKSDYPKLPNEDRVMDALRPLAIPPGDYMMPRPSSREEMRTPQFVEKLKKGPVLMLTVWPGGSMSMGKQLVQWFVYAVVPSSATRSPCGRCRSGTVVPG
;
A
#
# COMPACT_ATOMS: atom_id res chain seq x y z
N MET A 1 -0.77 38.04 1.51
CA MET A 1 -1.22 36.77 2.11
C MET A 1 -2.55 36.33 1.48
N THR A 2 -2.59 35.91 0.21
CA THR A 2 -3.87 35.79 -0.52
C THR A 2 -3.98 34.66 -1.55
N GLY A 3 -2.92 33.88 -1.81
CA GLY A 3 -2.97 32.80 -2.81
C GLY A 3 -3.84 31.60 -2.39
N LEU A 4 -3.60 31.04 -1.19
CA LEU A 4 -4.30 29.83 -0.72
C LEU A 4 -5.80 30.06 -0.46
N LEU A 5 -6.17 31.19 0.17
CA LEU A 5 -7.57 31.50 0.48
C LEU A 5 -8.40 31.87 -0.75
N THR A 6 -7.78 32.10 -1.91
CA THR A 6 -8.51 32.29 -3.17
C THR A 6 -8.76 30.96 -3.88
N LEU A 7 -7.89 29.97 -3.66
CA LEU A 7 -7.92 28.67 -4.35
C LEU A 7 -8.52 27.53 -3.50
N TRP A 8 -8.98 27.79 -2.28
CA TRP A 8 -9.50 26.73 -1.41
C TRP A 8 -10.65 25.93 -2.02
N LEU A 9 -11.57 26.60 -2.74
CA LEU A 9 -12.70 25.95 -3.40
C LEU A 9 -12.24 25.04 -4.55
N PRO A 10 -11.43 25.50 -5.53
CA PRO A 10 -10.92 24.62 -6.58
C PRO A 10 -10.01 23.50 -6.04
N ILE A 11 -9.27 23.73 -4.95
CA ILE A 11 -8.47 22.71 -4.27
C ILE A 11 -9.37 21.61 -3.70
N LEU A 12 -10.41 21.99 -2.93
CA LEU A 12 -11.31 21.03 -2.30
C LEU A 12 -12.09 20.21 -3.33
N VAL A 13 -12.60 20.87 -4.38
CA VAL A 13 -13.30 20.20 -5.48
C VAL A 13 -12.38 19.19 -6.18
N SER A 14 -11.13 19.58 -6.48
CA SER A 14 -10.16 18.68 -7.11
C SER A 14 -9.82 17.48 -6.20
N ALA A 15 -9.64 17.72 -4.90
CA ALA A 15 -9.35 16.65 -3.94
C ALA A 15 -10.50 15.64 -3.84
N VAL A 16 -11.76 16.10 -3.78
CA VAL A 16 -12.94 15.23 -3.79
C VAL A 16 -13.01 14.41 -5.08
N LEU A 17 -12.80 15.03 -6.24
CA LEU A 17 -12.81 14.33 -7.53
C LEU A 17 -11.72 13.25 -7.60
N VAL A 18 -10.47 13.59 -7.23
CA VAL A 18 -9.36 12.63 -7.21
C VAL A 18 -9.64 11.50 -6.23
N PHE A 19 -10.14 11.79 -5.04
CA PHE A 19 -10.49 10.78 -4.04
C PHE A 19 -11.54 9.81 -4.57
N VAL A 20 -12.61 10.30 -5.20
CA VAL A 20 -13.68 9.47 -5.74
C VAL A 20 -13.18 8.62 -6.91
N VAL A 21 -12.54 9.22 -7.91
CA VAL A 21 -12.02 8.51 -9.08
C VAL A 21 -11.00 7.44 -8.67
N SER A 22 -10.08 7.79 -7.77
CA SER A 22 -9.10 6.84 -7.22
C SER A 22 -9.78 5.69 -6.49
N SER A 23 -10.81 5.96 -5.68
CA SER A 23 -11.56 4.93 -4.95
C SER A 23 -12.28 3.98 -5.90
N VAL A 24 -12.91 4.50 -6.95
CA VAL A 24 -13.59 3.70 -7.98
C VAL A 24 -12.59 2.81 -8.71
N ILE A 25 -11.46 3.36 -9.16
CA ILE A 25 -10.40 2.58 -9.82
C ILE A 25 -9.87 1.49 -8.90
N HIS A 26 -9.57 1.83 -7.64
CA HIS A 26 -9.04 0.88 -6.67
C HIS A 26 -10.02 -0.27 -6.39
N MET A 27 -11.32 0.03 -6.32
CA MET A 27 -12.33 -0.97 -5.96
C MET A 27 -12.80 -1.82 -7.13
N LEU A 28 -12.83 -1.27 -8.35
CA LEU A 28 -13.30 -1.98 -9.54
C LEU A 28 -12.17 -2.65 -10.32
N SER A 29 -10.91 -2.30 -10.05
CA SER A 29 -9.78 -2.90 -10.75
C SER A 29 -9.64 -4.39 -10.40
N PRO A 30 -9.64 -5.29 -11.41
CA PRO A 30 -9.52 -6.72 -11.18
C PRO A 30 -8.06 -7.19 -11.03
N TRP A 31 -7.08 -6.29 -11.05
CA TRP A 31 -5.65 -6.64 -11.21
C TRP A 31 -5.11 -7.62 -10.16
N HIS A 32 -5.67 -7.64 -8.95
CA HIS A 32 -5.22 -8.52 -7.86
C HIS A 32 -6.19 -9.64 -7.50
N LYS A 33 -7.25 -9.84 -8.30
CA LYS A 33 -8.32 -10.82 -7.97
C LYS A 33 -7.82 -12.26 -7.89
N SER A 34 -6.74 -12.57 -8.61
CA SER A 34 -6.18 -13.93 -8.70
C SER A 34 -4.88 -14.12 -7.91
N ASP A 35 -4.37 -13.07 -7.25
CA ASP A 35 -3.07 -13.12 -6.56
C ASP A 35 -3.11 -14.01 -5.31
N TYR A 36 -4.28 -14.09 -4.68
CA TYR A 36 -4.52 -14.85 -3.44
C TYR A 36 -5.70 -15.81 -3.65
N PRO A 37 -5.50 -16.93 -4.37
CA PRO A 37 -6.55 -17.92 -4.54
C PRO A 37 -6.95 -18.52 -3.19
N LYS A 38 -8.23 -18.86 -3.06
CA LYS A 38 -8.74 -19.56 -1.88
C LYS A 38 -8.02 -20.91 -1.72
N LEU A 39 -7.56 -21.20 -0.50
CA LEU A 39 -6.92 -22.49 -0.21
C LEU A 39 -7.94 -23.64 -0.33
N PRO A 40 -7.59 -24.74 -1.01
CA PRO A 40 -8.38 -25.98 -0.94
C PRO A 40 -8.49 -26.45 0.51
N ASN A 41 -9.68 -26.84 0.96
CA ASN A 41 -9.97 -27.25 2.34
C ASN A 41 -9.60 -26.20 3.40
N GLU A 42 -9.79 -24.90 3.10
CA GLU A 42 -9.49 -23.76 3.97
C GLU A 42 -9.89 -23.97 5.44
N ASP A 43 -11.12 -24.41 5.72
CA ASP A 43 -11.60 -24.58 7.10
C ASP A 43 -10.73 -25.57 7.89
N ARG A 44 -10.34 -26.69 7.27
CA ARG A 44 -9.45 -27.67 7.91
C ARG A 44 -8.06 -27.12 8.14
N VAL A 45 -7.55 -26.30 7.21
CA VAL A 45 -6.25 -25.63 7.37
C VAL A 45 -6.31 -24.63 8.52
N MET A 46 -7.37 -23.82 8.58
CA MET A 46 -7.58 -22.87 9.67
C MET A 46 -7.69 -23.59 11.02
N ASP A 47 -8.48 -24.66 11.11
CA ASP A 47 -8.63 -25.44 12.34
C ASP A 47 -7.31 -26.08 12.80
N ALA A 48 -6.47 -26.53 11.87
CA ALA A 48 -5.14 -27.07 12.18
C ALA A 48 -4.14 -25.99 12.64
N LEU A 49 -4.24 -24.77 12.10
CA LEU A 49 -3.32 -23.67 12.42
C LEU A 49 -3.70 -22.91 13.70
N ARG A 50 -4.99 -22.78 14.03
CA ARG A 50 -5.45 -22.03 15.23
C ARG A 50 -4.76 -22.47 16.53
N PRO A 51 -4.63 -23.77 16.87
CA PRO A 51 -4.01 -24.21 18.11
C PRO A 51 -2.51 -23.90 18.19
N LEU A 52 -1.84 -23.68 17.06
CA LEU A 52 -0.41 -23.40 17.01
C LEU A 52 -0.08 -21.97 17.48
N ALA A 53 -1.08 -21.08 17.56
CA ALA A 53 -0.95 -19.71 18.06
C ALA A 53 0.26 -18.95 17.47
N ILE A 54 0.49 -19.10 16.15
CA ILE A 54 1.61 -18.46 15.45
C ILE A 54 1.44 -16.94 15.57
N PRO A 55 2.41 -16.21 16.13
CA PRO A 55 2.29 -14.76 16.29
C PRO A 55 2.38 -14.04 14.94
N PRO A 56 1.90 -12.78 14.84
CA PRO A 56 2.02 -11.99 13.62
C PRO A 56 3.48 -11.84 13.17
N GLY A 57 3.73 -12.02 11.87
CA GLY A 57 5.07 -11.97 11.28
C GLY A 57 5.19 -12.74 9.96
N ASP A 58 6.38 -12.71 9.38
CA ASP A 58 6.72 -13.41 8.14
C ASP A 58 7.56 -14.65 8.41
N TYR A 59 7.09 -15.78 7.90
CA TYR A 59 7.69 -17.09 8.12
C TYR A 59 7.96 -17.78 6.79
N MET A 60 9.04 -18.56 6.76
CA MET A 60 9.30 -19.53 5.70
C MET A 60 9.29 -20.92 6.34
N MET A 61 8.72 -21.90 5.66
CA MET A 61 8.71 -23.27 6.13
C MET A 61 8.96 -24.22 4.95
N PRO A 62 9.92 -25.15 5.04
CA PRO A 62 10.99 -25.23 6.05
C PRO A 62 12.00 -24.07 5.94
N ARG A 63 12.46 -23.54 7.08
CA ARG A 63 13.53 -22.52 7.15
C ARG A 63 14.82 -23.17 7.65
N PRO A 64 15.95 -23.05 6.94
CA PRO A 64 17.24 -23.50 7.46
C PRO A 64 17.75 -22.51 8.51
N SER A 65 18.37 -23.03 9.57
CA SER A 65 19.00 -22.24 10.65
C SER A 65 20.33 -21.63 10.23
N SER A 66 21.03 -22.25 9.27
CA SER A 66 22.32 -21.77 8.75
C SER A 66 22.51 -22.13 7.27
N ARG A 67 23.57 -21.59 6.64
CA ARG A 67 23.90 -21.92 5.24
C ARG A 67 24.36 -23.37 5.08
N GLU A 68 24.98 -23.92 6.11
CA GLU A 68 25.47 -25.30 6.16
C GLU A 68 24.30 -26.28 6.21
N GLU A 69 23.26 -25.98 7.00
CA GLU A 69 22.06 -26.84 7.11
C GLU A 69 21.38 -27.05 5.75
N MET A 70 21.40 -26.05 4.87
CA MET A 70 20.81 -26.16 3.53
C MET A 70 21.38 -27.30 2.68
N ARG A 71 22.62 -27.72 2.95
CA ARG A 71 23.30 -28.80 2.22
C ARG A 71 23.13 -30.16 2.88
N THR A 72 22.49 -30.22 4.04
CA THR A 72 22.29 -31.47 4.76
C THR A 72 21.21 -32.32 4.09
N PRO A 73 21.38 -33.65 4.01
CA PRO A 73 20.34 -34.54 3.48
C PRO A 73 19.00 -34.39 4.21
N GLN A 74 19.03 -34.13 5.51
CA GLN A 74 17.84 -33.96 6.35
C GLN A 74 17.01 -32.74 5.94
N PHE A 75 17.66 -31.61 5.65
CA PHE A 75 16.96 -30.42 5.18
C PHE A 75 16.40 -30.61 3.77
N VAL A 76 17.17 -31.26 2.88
CA VAL A 76 16.72 -31.62 1.53
C VAL A 76 15.51 -32.55 1.58
N GLU A 77 15.47 -33.51 2.51
CA GLU A 77 14.31 -34.38 2.72
C GLU A 77 13.09 -33.62 3.24
N LYS A 78 13.25 -32.66 4.17
CA LYS A 78 12.14 -31.81 4.63
C LYS A 78 11.54 -31.02 3.47
N LEU A 79 12.38 -30.46 2.60
CA LEU A 79 11.91 -29.75 1.39
C LEU A 79 11.16 -30.69 0.44
N LYS A 80 11.66 -31.91 0.23
CA LYS A 80 10.99 -32.92 -0.63
C LYS A 80 9.64 -33.37 -0.06
N LYS A 81 9.54 -33.53 1.26
CA LYS A 81 8.28 -33.91 1.93
C LYS A 81 7.25 -32.78 1.90
N GLY A 82 7.72 -31.53 1.97
CA GLY A 82 6.87 -30.34 1.99
C GLY A 82 5.95 -30.28 3.22
N PRO A 83 4.99 -29.34 3.24
CA PRO A 83 4.82 -28.25 2.25
C PRO A 83 5.95 -27.21 2.35
N VAL A 84 6.30 -26.60 1.21
CA VAL A 84 7.26 -25.49 1.12
C VAL A 84 6.50 -24.20 0.85
N LEU A 85 6.47 -23.29 1.83
CA LEU A 85 5.67 -22.08 1.75
C LEU A 85 6.31 -20.91 2.50
N MET A 86 5.91 -19.71 2.09
CA MET A 86 6.05 -18.48 2.88
C MET A 86 4.67 -18.14 3.45
N LEU A 87 4.63 -17.77 4.72
CA LEU A 87 3.41 -17.44 5.45
C LEU A 87 3.57 -16.07 6.11
N THR A 88 2.67 -15.14 5.80
CA THR A 88 2.52 -13.89 6.54
C THR A 88 1.30 -14.01 7.45
N VAL A 89 1.52 -13.87 8.76
CA VAL A 89 0.45 -13.85 9.76
C VAL A 89 0.15 -12.41 10.14
N TRP A 90 -1.09 -11.99 9.93
CA TRP A 90 -1.56 -10.66 10.33
C TRP A 90 -2.16 -10.70 11.75
N PRO A 91 -2.13 -9.59 12.50
CA PRO A 91 -2.86 -9.49 13.77
C PRO A 91 -4.36 -9.78 13.56
N GLY A 92 -4.92 -10.65 14.39
CA GLY A 92 -6.35 -10.92 14.37
C GLY A 92 -7.16 -9.67 14.75
N GLY A 93 -8.19 -9.35 13.97
CA GLY A 93 -9.03 -8.18 14.23
C GLY A 93 -9.81 -7.72 13.00
N SER A 94 -10.50 -6.58 13.14
CA SER A 94 -11.22 -5.96 12.04
C SER A 94 -10.26 -5.33 11.03
N MET A 95 -10.45 -5.60 9.73
CA MET A 95 -9.79 -4.91 8.62
C MET A 95 -10.38 -3.49 8.42
N SER A 96 -10.40 -2.66 9.47
CA SER A 96 -10.98 -1.33 9.40
C SER A 96 -10.10 -0.41 8.55
N MET A 97 -10.64 0.10 7.44
CA MET A 97 -9.90 0.97 6.51
C MET A 97 -10.12 2.48 6.74
N GLY A 98 -11.01 2.87 7.65
CA GLY A 98 -11.45 4.25 7.81
C GLY A 98 -10.30 5.25 8.05
N LYS A 99 -9.35 4.91 8.91
CA LYS A 99 -8.16 5.74 9.17
C LYS A 99 -7.33 5.97 7.90
N GLN A 100 -7.14 4.92 7.10
CA GLN A 100 -6.36 4.99 5.87
C GLN A 100 -7.07 5.84 4.80
N LEU A 101 -8.40 5.73 4.71
CA LEU A 101 -9.19 6.57 3.80
C LEU A 101 -9.15 8.05 4.19
N VAL A 102 -9.20 8.37 5.48
CA VAL A 102 -9.05 9.76 5.95
C VAL A 102 -7.66 10.29 5.63
N GLN A 103 -6.61 9.51 5.89
CA GLN A 103 -5.24 9.89 5.53
C GLN A 103 -5.07 10.10 4.03
N TRP A 104 -5.66 9.23 3.20
CA TRP A 104 -5.66 9.37 1.74
C TRP A 104 -6.37 10.65 1.28
N PHE A 105 -7.54 10.96 1.84
CA PHE A 105 -8.25 12.19 1.54
C PHE A 105 -7.44 13.43 1.90
N VAL A 106 -6.83 13.46 3.09
CA VAL A 106 -5.94 14.56 3.51
C VAL A 106 -4.74 14.67 2.56
N TYR A 107 -4.15 13.56 2.14
CA TYR A 107 -3.08 13.56 1.15
C TYR A 107 -3.53 14.16 -0.18
N ALA A 108 -4.76 13.89 -0.65
CA ALA A 108 -5.27 14.49 -1.89
C ALA A 108 -5.39 16.03 -1.83
N VAL A 109 -5.45 16.62 -0.64
CA VAL A 109 -5.59 18.08 -0.44
C VAL A 109 -4.22 18.80 -0.42
N VAL A 110 -3.16 18.16 0.08
CA VAL A 110 -1.86 18.81 0.37
C VAL A 110 -1.07 19.25 -0.89
N PRO A 111 -0.93 18.43 -1.95
CA PRO A 111 -0.17 18.78 -3.17
C PRO A 111 -0.71 20.03 -3.89
N SER A 112 -2.00 20.32 -3.77
CA SER A 112 -2.64 21.45 -4.46
C SER A 112 -2.25 22.83 -3.90
N SER A 113 -1.57 22.88 -2.75
CA SER A 113 -1.07 24.13 -2.15
C SER A 113 0.32 24.55 -2.66
N ALA A 114 1.04 23.69 -3.37
CA ALA A 114 2.42 23.89 -3.77
C ALA A 114 2.59 24.34 -5.22
N THR A 115 1.82 25.33 -5.68
CA THR A 115 2.08 25.99 -6.97
C THR A 115 2.94 27.24 -6.74
N ARG A 116 4.27 27.05 -6.60
CA ARG A 116 5.22 28.14 -6.79
C ARG A 116 5.46 28.29 -8.29
N SER A 117 4.69 29.13 -8.97
CA SER A 117 4.98 29.50 -10.36
C SER A 117 6.32 30.24 -10.45
N PRO A 118 7.34 29.75 -11.18
CA PRO A 118 8.51 30.54 -11.51
C PRO A 118 8.18 31.41 -12.73
N CYS A 119 7.34 32.42 -12.56
CA CYS A 119 7.12 33.43 -13.61
C CYS A 119 7.11 34.82 -12.99
N GLY A 120 8.28 35.24 -12.50
CA GLY A 120 8.55 36.57 -11.97
C GLY A 120 9.38 37.44 -12.93
N ARG A 121 9.44 37.11 -14.23
CA ARG A 121 10.28 37.88 -15.18
C ARG A 121 9.65 38.04 -16.56
N CYS A 122 8.43 38.55 -16.61
CA CYS A 122 7.86 39.14 -17.82
C CYS A 122 7.05 40.41 -17.49
N ARG A 123 7.71 41.57 -17.43
CA ARG A 123 7.22 42.89 -17.89
C ARG A 123 8.14 44.01 -17.44
N SER A 124 8.74 44.70 -18.41
CA SER A 124 8.88 46.16 -18.48
C SER A 124 9.98 46.50 -19.49
N GLY A 125 9.61 46.53 -20.77
CA GLY A 125 10.31 47.38 -21.72
C GLY A 125 9.70 48.76 -21.66
N THR A 126 10.54 49.80 -21.50
CA THR A 126 10.39 51.19 -21.99
C THR A 126 11.63 51.97 -21.52
N VAL A 127 12.56 52.32 -22.41
CA VAL A 127 12.69 53.58 -23.18
C VAL A 127 13.74 54.51 -22.53
N VAL A 128 14.77 54.81 -23.34
CA VAL A 128 15.82 55.84 -23.14
C VAL A 128 15.22 57.23 -23.42
N PRO A 129 15.56 58.26 -22.63
CA PRO A 129 16.29 59.43 -23.19
C PRO A 129 17.30 59.98 -22.15
N GLY A 130 18.36 60.72 -22.47
CA GLY A 130 18.95 61.29 -23.67
C GLY A 130 20.19 62.05 -23.20
#